data_AF-A0A4U1EC09-F1
#
_entry.id   AF-A0A4U1EC09-F1
#
_cell.length_a   1.000
_cell.length_b   1.000
_cell.length_c   1.000
_cell.angle_alpha   90.00
_cell.angle_beta   90.00
_cell.angle_gamma   90.00
#
_symmetry.space_group_name_H-M   'P 1'
#
loop_
_entity.id
_entity.type
_entity.pdbx_description
1 polymer ?
#
loop_
_entity_poly.entity_id
_entity_poly.type
_entity_poly.pdbx_seq_one_letter_code
_entity_poly.pdbx_strand_id
1 'polypeptide(L)'
;HDAQMDYYGTRLATCSSDRSVKIFDVRNGGQILIADLRGHEGPVWQVAWAHPMYGNVLASCSYDRKVIIWKEENGTWEKTHEHTGHDSSVNSVCWAPHDYGLILACGSSDGAISLLTYSGLGQWEVKKINSAHTVSHALPVCGGSSVALPRVPCSLLREWQEQCHCCAIGCNAVSWAPAVVPGSLIDQPSGQKPNYIKKFASGGCDNLIKLWKEEEDGQWKEEQKLEAHSDWVRDVAWAPSIGLPTSTIASCSQDGRVFIWTCDDASGNAWSPKLLHKFNDVVWHVSWSITANILAVSGGDNKWKEWLTDTKTRITSKGRPWDPELKQQVTAVAETCMNGMNLELSHVKQHSKPV
;
A
#
# COMPACT_ATOMS: atom_id res chain seq x y z
N HIS A 1 3.91 7.29 -7.74
CA HIS A 1 4.61 6.32 -8.61
C HIS A 1 5.47 5.45 -7.76
N ASP A 2 5.74 4.25 -8.22
CA ASP A 2 6.36 3.21 -7.41
C ASP A 2 7.29 2.34 -8.25
N ALA A 3 8.20 1.65 -7.58
CA ALA A 3 9.04 0.64 -8.18
C ALA A 3 9.29 -0.48 -7.19
N GLN A 4 9.20 -1.73 -7.60
CA GLN A 4 9.42 -2.86 -6.70
C GLN A 4 10.29 -3.91 -7.39
N MET A 5 11.26 -4.43 -6.64
CA MET A 5 12.00 -5.62 -7.07
C MET A 5 11.18 -6.88 -6.88
N ASP A 6 11.45 -7.88 -7.73
CA ASP A 6 10.93 -9.23 -7.55
C ASP A 6 11.55 -9.91 -6.32
N TYR A 7 11.02 -11.08 -5.97
CA TYR A 7 11.44 -11.84 -4.79
C TYR A 7 12.95 -12.15 -4.77
N TYR A 8 13.56 -12.37 -5.93
CA TYR A 8 14.98 -12.74 -6.06
C TYR A 8 15.91 -11.54 -6.30
N GLY A 9 15.39 -10.33 -6.46
CA GLY A 9 16.18 -9.15 -6.82
C GLY A 9 16.78 -9.21 -8.24
N THR A 10 16.18 -10.00 -9.13
CA THR A 10 16.61 -10.15 -10.52
C THR A 10 15.83 -9.28 -11.48
N ARG A 11 14.63 -8.82 -11.09
CA ARG A 11 13.77 -7.97 -11.91
C ARG A 11 13.29 -6.78 -11.12
N LEU A 12 13.19 -5.63 -11.78
CA LEU A 12 12.65 -4.40 -11.23
C LEU A 12 11.41 -4.01 -12.05
N ALA A 13 10.26 -3.91 -11.41
CA ALA A 13 9.08 -3.28 -11.98
C ALA A 13 9.06 -1.80 -11.60
N THR A 14 8.72 -0.94 -12.53
CA THR A 14 8.54 0.50 -12.30
C THR A 14 7.23 0.95 -12.90
N CYS A 15 6.53 1.86 -12.25
CA CYS A 15 5.33 2.48 -12.80
C CYS A 15 5.43 4.00 -12.79
N SER A 16 4.72 4.65 -13.71
CA SER A 16 4.89 6.09 -13.97
C SER A 16 3.57 6.77 -14.35
N SER A 17 3.58 8.11 -14.32
CA SER A 17 2.48 8.98 -14.80
C SER A 17 2.26 8.85 -16.30
N ASP A 18 3.25 8.33 -17.03
CA ASP A 18 3.14 8.04 -18.46
C ASP A 18 2.22 6.85 -18.77
N ARG A 19 1.58 6.28 -17.75
CA ARG A 19 0.59 5.18 -17.83
C ARG A 19 1.22 3.84 -18.22
N SER A 20 2.54 3.76 -18.20
CA SER A 20 3.28 2.53 -18.46
C SER A 20 3.75 1.86 -17.18
N VAL A 21 3.81 0.54 -17.23
CA VAL A 21 4.53 -0.28 -16.26
C VAL A 21 5.68 -0.94 -17.00
N LYS A 22 6.90 -0.61 -16.61
CA LYS A 22 8.11 -1.13 -17.25
C LYS A 22 8.76 -2.17 -16.36
N ILE A 23 9.26 -3.24 -16.97
CA ILE A 23 9.99 -4.30 -16.28
C ILE A 23 11.42 -4.32 -16.80
N PHE A 24 12.37 -4.29 -15.88
CA PHE A 24 13.79 -4.32 -16.13
C PHE A 24 14.39 -5.60 -15.57
N ASP A 25 15.29 -6.24 -16.33
CA ASP A 25 16.19 -7.28 -15.84
C ASP A 25 17.40 -6.58 -15.20
N VAL A 26 17.70 -6.92 -13.95
CA VAL A 26 18.77 -6.32 -13.16
C VAL A 26 19.84 -7.37 -12.94
N ARG A 27 20.94 -7.26 -13.72
CA ARG A 27 22.09 -8.17 -13.61
C ARG A 27 23.38 -7.36 -13.55
N ASN A 28 24.26 -7.74 -12.63
CA ASN A 28 25.61 -7.17 -12.50
C ASN A 28 25.63 -5.62 -12.44
N GLY A 29 24.59 -4.99 -11.87
CA GLY A 29 24.48 -3.53 -11.76
C GLY A 29 24.00 -2.80 -13.03
N GLY A 30 23.70 -3.53 -14.10
CA GLY A 30 23.01 -3.02 -15.29
C GLY A 30 21.50 -3.24 -15.21
N GLN A 31 20.73 -2.34 -15.82
CA GLN A 31 19.28 -2.44 -15.96
C GLN A 31 18.92 -2.51 -17.44
N ILE A 32 18.24 -3.59 -17.86
CA ILE A 32 17.83 -3.80 -19.26
C ILE A 32 16.31 -3.86 -19.29
N LEU A 33 15.68 -2.99 -20.07
CA LEU A 33 14.23 -3.03 -20.27
C LEU A 33 13.85 -4.31 -21.02
N ILE A 34 13.01 -5.15 -20.39
CA ILE A 34 12.52 -6.41 -20.97
C ILE A 34 11.04 -6.35 -21.37
N ALA A 35 10.25 -5.46 -20.75
CA ALA A 35 8.85 -5.27 -21.12
C ALA A 35 8.36 -3.83 -20.87
N ASP A 36 7.51 -3.33 -21.77
CA ASP A 36 6.73 -2.09 -21.63
C ASP A 36 5.25 -2.46 -21.64
N LEU A 37 4.65 -2.55 -20.45
CA LEU A 37 3.27 -2.97 -20.23
C LEU A 37 2.36 -1.74 -20.29
N ARG A 38 1.50 -1.71 -21.30
CA ARG A 38 0.53 -0.62 -21.52
C ARG A 38 -0.88 -1.15 -21.52
N GLY A 39 -1.74 -0.48 -20.78
CA GLY A 39 -3.14 -0.87 -20.60
C GLY A 39 -3.91 0.06 -19.68
N HIS A 40 -3.20 0.80 -18.82
CA HIS A 40 -3.79 1.85 -18.01
C HIS A 40 -4.10 3.11 -18.83
N GLU A 41 -5.22 3.76 -18.48
CA GLU A 41 -5.69 5.00 -19.09
C GLU A 41 -5.26 6.25 -18.30
N GLY A 42 -4.76 6.04 -17.08
CA GLY A 42 -4.30 7.07 -16.16
C GLY A 42 -2.94 6.75 -15.52
N PRO A 43 -2.41 7.68 -14.70
CA PRO A 43 -1.20 7.48 -13.92
C PRO A 43 -1.26 6.21 -13.07
N VAL A 44 -0.19 5.42 -13.11
CA VAL A 44 -0.05 4.22 -12.28
C VAL A 44 0.58 4.60 -10.94
N TRP A 45 -0.06 4.19 -9.85
CA TRP A 45 0.31 4.58 -8.50
C TRP A 45 1.30 3.63 -7.86
N GLN A 46 0.95 2.35 -7.83
CA GLN A 46 1.72 1.30 -7.16
C GLN A 46 1.82 0.03 -8.02
N VAL A 47 2.90 -0.73 -7.81
CA VAL A 47 3.09 -2.06 -8.40
C VAL A 47 3.43 -3.07 -7.31
N ALA A 48 2.96 -4.31 -7.48
CA ALA A 48 3.21 -5.37 -6.52
C ALA A 48 3.55 -6.70 -7.22
N TRP A 49 4.69 -7.30 -6.90
CA TRP A 49 5.07 -8.64 -7.35
C TRP A 49 4.38 -9.73 -6.52
N ALA A 50 3.80 -10.72 -7.17
CA ALA A 50 3.30 -11.90 -6.49
C ALA A 50 4.44 -12.85 -6.10
N HIS A 51 4.15 -13.81 -5.22
CA HIS A 51 5.12 -14.83 -4.85
C HIS A 51 5.48 -15.72 -6.05
N PRO A 52 6.77 -16.05 -6.27
CA PRO A 52 7.24 -16.79 -7.45
C PRO A 52 6.64 -18.19 -7.59
N MET A 53 6.02 -18.75 -6.55
CA MET A 53 5.31 -20.03 -6.66
C MET A 53 4.13 -20.00 -7.65
N TYR A 54 3.59 -18.83 -7.94
CA TYR A 54 2.50 -18.64 -8.91
C TYR A 54 3.02 -18.22 -10.30
N GLY A 55 4.35 -18.28 -10.49
CA GLY A 55 5.03 -17.75 -11.66
C GLY A 55 5.31 -16.26 -11.54
N ASN A 56 5.65 -15.64 -12.67
CA ASN A 56 5.96 -14.22 -12.75
C ASN A 56 4.65 -13.43 -12.95
N VAL A 57 4.06 -13.01 -11.83
CA VAL A 57 2.81 -12.24 -11.81
C VAL A 57 3.07 -10.88 -11.16
N LEU A 58 2.57 -9.83 -11.79
CA LEU A 58 2.67 -8.44 -11.33
C LEU A 58 1.29 -7.80 -11.31
N ALA A 59 0.94 -7.12 -10.22
CA ALA A 59 -0.24 -6.27 -10.15
C ALA A 59 0.14 -4.80 -10.28
N SER A 60 -0.71 -4.02 -10.93
CA SER A 60 -0.60 -2.56 -10.99
C SER A 60 -1.94 -1.89 -10.74
N CYS A 61 -1.93 -0.79 -9.99
CA CYS A 61 -3.11 0.04 -9.75
C CYS A 61 -2.93 1.46 -10.27
N SER A 62 -4.04 2.09 -10.66
CA SER A 62 -4.01 3.35 -11.39
C SER A 62 -5.16 4.28 -11.01
N TYR A 63 -4.98 5.54 -11.36
CA TYR A 63 -6.00 6.58 -11.30
C TYR A 63 -7.21 6.29 -12.20
N ASP A 64 -7.05 5.44 -13.21
CA ASP A 64 -8.14 5.00 -14.08
C ASP A 64 -9.19 4.09 -13.41
N ARG A 65 -9.03 3.84 -12.09
CA ARG A 65 -9.94 3.03 -11.26
C ARG A 65 -9.84 1.53 -11.53
N LYS A 66 -8.82 1.12 -12.30
CA LYS A 66 -8.57 -0.27 -12.67
C LYS A 66 -7.36 -0.81 -11.92
N VAL A 67 -7.44 -2.10 -11.62
CA VAL A 67 -6.28 -2.91 -11.21
C VAL A 67 -6.03 -3.93 -12.31
N ILE A 68 -4.81 -3.97 -12.80
CA ILE A 68 -4.42 -4.89 -13.87
C ILE A 68 -3.45 -5.93 -13.31
N ILE A 69 -3.70 -7.19 -13.64
CA ILE A 69 -2.81 -8.31 -13.30
C ILE A 69 -2.12 -8.77 -14.59
N TRP A 70 -0.81 -8.62 -14.60
CA TRP A 70 0.08 -9.01 -15.66
C TRP A 70 0.73 -10.34 -15.30
N LYS A 71 0.86 -11.22 -16.29
CA LYS A 71 1.57 -12.48 -16.12
C LYS A 71 2.52 -12.68 -17.29
N GLU A 72 3.69 -13.20 -17.00
CA GLU A 72 4.63 -13.66 -18.02
C GLU A 72 4.39 -15.14 -18.31
N GLU A 73 4.14 -15.47 -19.57
CA GLU A 73 4.10 -16.84 -20.07
C GLU A 73 5.08 -16.97 -21.24
N ASN A 74 6.03 -17.90 -21.14
CA ASN A 74 7.08 -18.13 -22.15
C ASN A 74 7.88 -16.87 -22.55
N GLY A 75 8.07 -15.93 -21.62
CA GLY A 75 8.82 -14.68 -21.86
C GLY A 75 7.99 -13.55 -22.46
N THR A 76 6.70 -13.78 -22.74
CA THR A 76 5.77 -12.74 -23.18
C THR A 76 4.91 -12.29 -22.01
N TRP A 77 4.81 -10.98 -21.82
CA TRP A 77 3.97 -10.38 -20.79
C TRP A 77 2.59 -10.07 -21.35
N GLU A 78 1.55 -10.58 -20.68
CA GLU A 78 0.17 -10.38 -21.07
C GLU A 78 -0.69 -9.94 -19.89
N LYS A 79 -1.74 -9.18 -20.21
CA LYS A 79 -2.79 -8.84 -19.24
C LYS A 79 -3.70 -10.05 -19.07
N THR A 80 -3.63 -10.71 -17.92
CA THR A 80 -4.44 -11.90 -17.62
C THR A 80 -5.77 -11.56 -16.97
N HIS A 81 -5.80 -10.50 -16.17
CA HIS A 81 -7.03 -10.04 -15.52
C HIS A 81 -7.06 -8.52 -15.39
N GLU A 82 -8.27 -7.98 -15.47
CA GLU A 82 -8.56 -6.57 -15.25
C GLU A 82 -9.74 -6.46 -14.29
N HIS A 83 -9.54 -5.72 -13.20
CA HIS A 83 -10.56 -5.47 -12.20
C HIS A 83 -10.98 -4.00 -12.22
N THR A 84 -12.26 -3.75 -12.47
CA THR A 84 -12.86 -2.40 -12.57
C THR A 84 -13.99 -2.19 -11.54
N GLY A 85 -13.83 -2.73 -10.33
CA GLY A 85 -14.88 -2.69 -9.30
C GLY A 85 -14.90 -1.43 -8.44
N HIS A 86 -14.00 -0.47 -8.67
CA HIS A 86 -13.87 0.76 -7.90
C HIS A 86 -14.42 1.98 -8.65
N ASP A 87 -15.03 2.90 -7.91
CA ASP A 87 -15.64 4.11 -8.47
C ASP A 87 -14.66 5.29 -8.57
N SER A 88 -13.49 5.15 -7.94
CA SER A 88 -12.42 6.15 -7.84
C SER A 88 -11.02 5.51 -7.94
N SER A 89 -9.98 6.34 -7.92
CA SER A 89 -8.58 5.96 -8.08
C SER A 89 -8.15 4.87 -7.09
N VAL A 90 -7.47 3.83 -7.58
CA VAL A 90 -6.92 2.78 -6.72
C VAL A 90 -5.49 3.16 -6.33
N ASN A 91 -5.29 3.45 -5.06
CA ASN A 91 -4.04 4.08 -4.58
C ASN A 91 -2.98 3.06 -4.22
N SER A 92 -3.38 1.87 -3.74
CA SER A 92 -2.44 0.88 -3.22
C SER A 92 -2.86 -0.55 -3.52
N VAL A 93 -1.86 -1.40 -3.77
CA VAL A 93 -2.02 -2.84 -3.99
C VAL A 93 -1.00 -3.62 -3.18
N CYS A 94 -1.42 -4.73 -2.59
CA CYS A 94 -0.53 -5.60 -1.82
C CYS A 94 -0.95 -7.07 -1.94
N TRP A 95 0.00 -7.94 -2.30
CA TRP A 95 -0.22 -9.39 -2.33
C TRP A 95 -0.21 -9.97 -0.93
N ALA A 96 -1.12 -10.90 -0.67
CA ALA A 96 -1.15 -11.68 0.55
C ALA A 96 0.06 -12.63 0.65
N PRO A 97 0.42 -13.05 1.87
CA PRO A 97 1.34 -14.16 2.06
C PRO A 97 0.93 -15.38 1.24
N HIS A 98 1.92 -16.00 0.61
CA HIS A 98 1.72 -17.11 -0.32
C HIS A 98 1.02 -18.34 0.31
N ASP A 99 1.13 -18.49 1.62
CA ASP A 99 0.41 -19.51 2.40
C ASP A 99 -1.12 -19.39 2.31
N TYR A 100 -1.64 -18.18 2.10
CA TYR A 100 -3.08 -17.92 2.02
C TYR A 100 -3.66 -18.21 0.64
N GLY A 101 -2.81 -18.41 -0.37
CA GLY A 101 -3.19 -18.42 -1.77
C GLY A 101 -2.77 -17.14 -2.50
N LEU A 102 -3.18 -17.05 -3.76
CA LEU A 102 -2.96 -15.86 -4.58
C LEU A 102 -4.11 -14.87 -4.36
N ILE A 103 -3.94 -14.01 -3.36
CA ILE A 103 -4.91 -12.98 -2.97
C ILE A 103 -4.27 -11.60 -3.10
N LEU A 104 -4.94 -10.66 -3.77
CA LEU A 104 -4.52 -9.27 -3.89
C LEU A 104 -5.48 -8.36 -3.12
N ALA A 105 -4.94 -7.50 -2.26
CA ALA A 105 -5.69 -6.42 -1.64
C ALA A 105 -5.48 -5.12 -2.40
N CYS A 106 -6.57 -4.39 -2.61
CA CYS A 106 -6.59 -3.12 -3.35
C CYS A 106 -7.31 -2.06 -2.50
N GLY A 107 -6.62 -0.97 -2.17
CA GLY A 107 -7.18 0.18 -1.47
C GLY A 107 -7.52 1.31 -2.43
N SER A 108 -8.75 1.82 -2.37
CA SER A 108 -9.24 2.85 -3.29
C SER A 108 -9.66 4.14 -2.59
N SER A 109 -9.56 5.23 -3.35
CA SER A 109 -10.05 6.56 -3.02
C SER A 109 -11.58 6.65 -2.90
N ASP A 110 -12.31 5.61 -3.29
CA ASP A 110 -13.77 5.50 -3.05
C ASP A 110 -14.08 5.09 -1.59
N GLY A 111 -13.04 4.86 -0.79
CA GLY A 111 -13.15 4.41 0.60
C GLY A 111 -13.41 2.92 0.75
N ALA A 112 -13.45 2.15 -0.35
CA ALA A 112 -13.58 0.71 -0.32
C ALA A 112 -12.23 0.00 -0.48
N ILE A 113 -12.19 -1.24 0.00
CA ILE A 113 -11.07 -2.16 -0.18
C ILE A 113 -11.60 -3.39 -0.91
N SER A 114 -10.96 -3.78 -2.01
CA SER A 114 -11.31 -5.01 -2.74
C SER A 114 -10.23 -6.07 -2.53
N LEU A 115 -10.67 -7.30 -2.31
CA LEU A 115 -9.82 -8.48 -2.19
C LEU A 115 -10.11 -9.42 -3.35
N LEU A 116 -9.12 -9.57 -4.23
CA LEU A 116 -9.17 -10.43 -5.40
C LEU A 116 -8.53 -11.76 -5.05
N THR A 117 -9.31 -12.83 -5.02
CA THR A 117 -8.82 -14.20 -4.77
C THR A 117 -8.83 -14.98 -6.06
N TYR A 118 -7.68 -15.55 -6.42
CA TYR A 118 -7.59 -16.43 -7.59
C TYR A 118 -8.13 -17.83 -7.24
N SER A 119 -9.22 -18.24 -7.87
CA SER A 119 -9.86 -19.55 -7.64
C SER A 119 -9.34 -20.66 -8.56
N GLY A 120 -8.45 -20.33 -9.50
CA GLY A 120 -7.92 -21.24 -10.52
C GLY A 120 -8.60 -21.06 -11.89
N LEU A 121 -8.02 -21.62 -12.94
CA LEU A 121 -8.54 -21.57 -14.32
C LEU A 121 -8.80 -20.15 -14.87
N GLY A 122 -8.04 -19.14 -14.42
CA GLY A 122 -8.22 -17.76 -14.87
C GLY A 122 -9.36 -17.00 -14.19
N GLN A 123 -10.03 -17.60 -13.20
CA GLN A 123 -11.13 -16.93 -12.48
C GLN A 123 -10.63 -16.21 -11.22
N TRP A 124 -11.22 -15.03 -10.99
CA TRP A 124 -10.94 -14.17 -9.86
C TRP A 124 -12.25 -13.86 -9.13
N GLU A 125 -12.30 -14.22 -7.86
CA GLU A 125 -13.39 -13.89 -6.96
C GLU A 125 -13.07 -12.57 -6.26
N VAL A 126 -14.07 -11.68 -6.18
CA VAL A 126 -13.89 -10.35 -5.58
C VAL A 126 -14.74 -10.26 -4.31
N LYS A 127 -14.09 -10.03 -3.17
CA LYS A 127 -14.73 -9.61 -1.93
C LYS A 127 -14.49 -8.11 -1.74
N LYS A 128 -15.54 -7.30 -1.76
CA LYS A 128 -15.44 -5.83 -1.60
C LYS A 128 -15.92 -5.41 -0.21
N ILE A 129 -15.06 -4.73 0.53
CA ILE A 129 -15.37 -4.07 1.80
C ILE A 129 -15.70 -2.62 1.48
N ASN A 130 -16.99 -2.29 1.52
CA ASN A 130 -17.44 -0.92 1.29
C ASN A 130 -17.25 -0.07 2.54
N SER A 131 -16.98 1.23 2.34
CA SER A 131 -16.86 2.20 3.43
C SER A 131 -15.79 1.86 4.49
N ALA A 132 -14.70 1.21 4.06
CA ALA A 132 -13.56 0.89 4.90
C ALA A 132 -12.90 2.16 5.47
N HIS A 133 -12.74 3.20 4.65
CA HIS A 133 -12.27 4.52 5.07
C HIS A 133 -13.15 5.59 4.45
N THR A 134 -14.15 6.05 5.20
CA THR A 134 -14.98 7.18 4.82
C THR A 134 -14.88 8.24 5.89
N VAL A 135 -14.53 9.47 5.51
CA VAL A 135 -14.80 10.62 6.37
C VAL A 135 -16.29 10.85 6.27
N SER A 136 -16.99 10.69 7.39
CA SER A 136 -18.36 11.14 7.53
C SER A 136 -18.38 12.65 7.32
N HIS A 137 -18.60 13.09 6.08
CA HIS A 137 -19.51 14.21 5.90
C HIS A 137 -20.88 13.68 6.32
N ALA A 138 -21.13 13.70 7.64
CA ALA A 138 -22.47 13.90 8.12
C ALA A 138 -22.94 15.23 7.53
N LEU A 139 -23.45 15.20 6.30
CA LEU A 139 -24.50 16.14 5.96
C LEU A 139 -25.59 15.84 6.99
N PRO A 140 -26.02 16.82 7.80
CA PRO A 140 -27.16 16.60 8.66
C PRO A 140 -28.29 16.15 7.73
N VAL A 141 -28.78 14.93 7.94
CA VAL A 141 -30.10 14.55 7.47
C VAL A 141 -31.00 15.66 7.99
N CYS A 142 -31.51 16.50 7.09
CA CYS A 142 -32.46 17.55 7.41
C CYS A 142 -33.74 16.90 7.95
N GLY A 143 -33.71 16.51 9.22
CA GLY A 143 -34.88 16.24 10.03
C GLY A 143 -35.53 17.59 10.31
N GLY A 144 -36.63 17.84 9.62
CA GLY A 144 -37.71 18.75 10.00
C GLY A 144 -37.32 20.12 10.56
N SER A 145 -37.17 21.10 9.67
CA SER A 145 -37.90 22.37 9.77
C SER A 145 -37.64 23.22 8.53
N SER A 146 -38.73 23.75 8.00
CA SER A 146 -38.85 24.47 6.74
C SER A 146 -37.95 25.71 6.68
N VAL A 147 -36.88 25.68 5.88
CA VAL A 147 -36.30 26.89 5.26
C VAL A 147 -35.86 26.52 3.85
N ALA A 148 -36.57 27.08 2.87
CA ALA A 148 -36.28 26.90 1.46
C ALA A 148 -34.98 27.63 1.08
N LEU A 149 -33.98 26.89 0.61
CA LEU A 149 -32.86 27.43 -0.18
C LEU A 149 -33.06 27.10 -1.66
N PRO A 150 -32.59 27.97 -2.58
CA PRO A 150 -32.94 27.93 -3.99
C PRO A 150 -32.43 26.65 -4.65
N ARG A 151 -33.29 26.04 -5.49
CA ARG A 151 -32.98 24.85 -6.30
C ARG A 151 -31.85 25.14 -7.27
N VAL A 152 -30.65 24.69 -6.94
CA VAL A 152 -29.54 24.61 -7.89
C VAL A 152 -29.78 23.38 -8.79
N PRO A 153 -29.77 23.50 -10.13
CA PRO A 153 -30.00 22.37 -11.02
C PRO A 153 -28.91 21.29 -10.86
N CYS A 154 -29.29 20.02 -10.78
CA CYS A 154 -28.38 18.87 -10.58
C CYS A 154 -27.25 18.74 -11.62
N SER A 155 -27.31 19.45 -12.75
CA SER A 155 -26.26 19.46 -13.77
C SER A 155 -24.99 20.21 -13.33
N LEU A 156 -25.12 21.25 -12.51
CA LEU A 156 -23.98 22.04 -12.01
C LEU A 156 -23.25 21.37 -10.83
N LEU A 157 -23.92 20.46 -10.11
CA LEU A 157 -23.29 19.65 -9.06
C LEU A 157 -22.29 18.63 -9.62
N ARG A 158 -22.50 18.15 -10.86
CA ARG A 158 -21.52 17.27 -11.54
C ARG A 158 -20.26 18.02 -11.96
N GLU A 159 -20.39 19.26 -12.44
CA GLU A 159 -19.23 20.09 -12.80
C GLU A 159 -18.39 20.49 -11.58
N TRP A 160 -19.02 20.73 -10.41
CA TRP A 160 -18.28 20.99 -9.16
C TRP A 160 -17.52 19.78 -8.62
N GLN A 161 -17.95 18.56 -8.97
CA GLN A 161 -17.29 17.32 -8.54
C GLN A 161 -16.09 16.97 -9.44
N GLU A 162 -16.05 17.50 -10.66
CA GLU A 162 -14.91 17.34 -11.59
C GLU A 162 -13.79 18.38 -11.36
N GLN A 163 -14.03 19.45 -10.59
CA GLN A 163 -13.08 20.56 -10.44
C GLN A 163 -12.39 20.64 -9.07
N CYS A 164 -12.84 19.89 -8.06
CA CYS A 164 -12.14 19.74 -6.78
C CYS A 164 -11.09 18.62 -6.85
N HIS A 165 -9.89 18.97 -7.30
CA HIS A 165 -8.69 18.10 -7.24
C HIS A 165 -8.20 17.81 -5.79
N CYS A 166 -9.06 17.87 -4.77
CA CYS A 166 -8.65 17.89 -3.35
C CYS A 166 -9.51 17.08 -2.36
N CYS A 167 -10.45 16.24 -2.79
CA CYS A 167 -11.25 15.44 -1.85
C CYS A 167 -11.50 14.00 -2.31
N ALA A 168 -10.43 13.31 -2.68
CA ALA A 168 -10.41 11.85 -2.70
C ALA A 168 -10.33 11.34 -1.24
N ILE A 169 -11.50 11.23 -0.61
CA ILE A 169 -11.66 10.71 0.75
C ILE A 169 -11.75 9.19 0.64
N GLY A 170 -10.62 8.49 0.79
CA GLY A 170 -10.62 7.02 0.82
C GLY A 170 -9.42 6.36 1.50
N CYS A 171 -9.14 5.13 1.07
CA CYS A 171 -8.00 4.33 1.49
C CYS A 171 -6.76 4.70 0.68
N ASN A 172 -5.64 4.93 1.36
CA ASN A 172 -4.36 5.30 0.75
C ASN A 172 -3.38 4.13 0.71
N ALA A 173 -3.42 3.25 1.70
CA ALA A 173 -2.45 2.18 1.85
C ALA A 173 -3.10 0.90 2.37
N VAL A 174 -2.60 -0.24 1.87
CA VAL A 174 -2.97 -1.57 2.33
C VAL A 174 -1.70 -2.40 2.54
N SER A 175 -1.63 -3.16 3.63
CA SER A 175 -0.49 -4.03 3.92
C SER A 175 -0.94 -5.28 4.67
N TRP A 176 -0.52 -6.44 4.17
CA TRP A 176 -0.87 -7.72 4.77
C TRP A 176 -0.06 -8.02 6.03
N ALA A 177 -0.73 -8.61 7.02
CA ALA A 177 -0.02 -9.22 8.14
C ALA A 177 0.75 -10.47 7.64
N PRO A 178 1.90 -10.79 8.26
CA PRO A 178 2.61 -12.02 7.96
C PRO A 178 1.74 -13.25 8.29
N ALA A 179 1.96 -14.35 7.57
CA ALA A 179 1.23 -15.60 7.81
C ALA A 179 1.62 -16.20 9.16
N VAL A 180 0.75 -16.05 10.17
CA VAL A 180 0.93 -16.66 11.50
C VAL A 180 -0.03 -17.84 11.64
N VAL A 181 0.51 -19.02 11.96
CA VAL A 181 -0.29 -20.19 12.38
C VAL A 181 -0.51 -20.09 13.89
N PRO A 182 -1.76 -20.03 14.38
CA PRO A 182 -2.05 -20.10 15.80
C PRO A 182 -1.51 -21.41 16.39
N GLY A 183 -0.71 -21.33 17.46
CA GLY A 183 -0.23 -22.51 18.18
C GLY A 183 0.96 -23.24 17.55
N SER A 184 1.76 -22.60 16.70
CA SER A 184 2.94 -23.15 16.01
C SER A 184 4.06 -23.77 16.88
N LEU A 185 3.87 -23.83 18.20
CA LEU A 185 4.70 -24.59 19.15
C LEU A 185 4.12 -25.97 19.52
N ILE A 186 2.92 -26.33 19.05
CA ILE A 186 2.24 -27.58 19.38
C ILE A 186 1.98 -28.35 18.08
N ASP A 187 2.47 -29.59 18.06
CA ASP A 187 2.38 -30.58 16.99
C ASP A 187 0.96 -30.62 16.37
N GLN A 188 0.81 -30.14 15.13
CA GLN A 188 -0.47 -30.22 14.43
C GLN A 188 -0.67 -31.66 13.92
N PRO A 189 -1.83 -32.29 14.17
CA PRO A 189 -2.10 -33.62 13.64
C PRO A 189 -2.04 -33.61 12.10
N SER A 190 -1.23 -34.51 11.55
CA SER A 190 -0.93 -34.62 10.13
C SER A 190 -2.21 -34.75 9.28
N GLY A 191 -2.47 -33.78 8.41
CA GLY A 191 -3.48 -33.91 7.34
C GLY A 191 -4.46 -32.75 7.16
N GLN A 192 -4.49 -31.75 8.05
CA GLN A 192 -5.29 -30.53 7.87
C GLN A 192 -4.40 -29.35 7.47
N LYS A 193 -4.82 -28.55 6.49
CA LYS A 193 -4.16 -27.26 6.22
C LYS A 193 -4.28 -26.41 7.49
N PRO A 194 -3.20 -25.78 7.96
CA PRO A 194 -3.27 -24.90 9.11
C PRO A 194 -4.32 -23.81 8.86
N ASN A 195 -5.20 -23.59 9.84
CA ASN A 195 -6.20 -22.52 9.74
C ASN A 195 -5.52 -21.19 10.03
N TYR A 196 -5.12 -20.49 8.98
CA TYR A 196 -4.49 -19.18 9.09
C TYR A 196 -5.51 -18.11 9.45
N ILE A 197 -5.17 -17.28 10.44
CA ILE A 197 -5.92 -16.06 10.69
C ILE A 197 -5.40 -15.00 9.71
N LYS A 198 -6.18 -14.73 8.66
CA LYS A 198 -5.83 -13.71 7.67
C LYS A 198 -6.12 -12.32 8.25
N LYS A 199 -5.09 -11.48 8.29
CA LYS A 199 -5.20 -10.08 8.71
C LYS A 199 -4.49 -9.17 7.73
N PHE A 200 -4.99 -7.94 7.61
CA PHE A 200 -4.27 -6.86 6.94
C PHE A 200 -4.59 -5.52 7.62
N ALA A 201 -3.70 -4.55 7.45
CA ALA A 201 -3.89 -3.18 7.88
C ALA A 201 -4.21 -2.30 6.68
N SER A 202 -5.04 -1.29 6.89
CA SER A 202 -5.29 -0.24 5.92
C SER A 202 -5.20 1.14 6.57
N GLY A 203 -4.63 2.09 5.84
CA GLY A 203 -4.57 3.50 6.23
C GLY A 203 -5.40 4.35 5.28
N GLY A 204 -6.05 5.39 5.80
CA GLY A 204 -6.89 6.26 5.00
C GLY A 204 -6.85 7.74 5.37
N CYS A 205 -7.68 8.49 4.67
CA CYS A 205 -7.93 9.92 4.88
C CYS A 205 -8.73 10.25 6.17
N ASP A 206 -9.24 9.24 6.86
CA ASP A 206 -9.90 9.39 8.17
C ASP A 206 -8.90 9.53 9.34
N ASN A 207 -7.60 9.61 9.03
CA ASN A 207 -6.47 9.66 9.98
C ASN A 207 -6.32 8.38 10.80
N LEU A 208 -7.06 7.33 10.43
CA LEU A 208 -7.08 6.06 11.13
C LEU A 208 -6.29 5.01 10.36
N ILE A 209 -5.69 4.11 11.14
CA ILE A 209 -5.24 2.82 10.63
C ILE A 209 -6.21 1.77 11.16
N LYS A 210 -6.79 0.99 10.26
CA LYS A 210 -7.77 -0.04 10.59
C LYS A 210 -7.17 -1.41 10.35
N LEU A 211 -7.39 -2.31 11.31
CA LEU A 211 -6.99 -3.71 11.20
C LEU A 211 -8.21 -4.53 10.82
N TRP A 212 -8.05 -5.36 9.82
CA TRP A 212 -9.10 -6.21 9.28
C TRP A 212 -8.76 -7.67 9.50
N LYS A 213 -9.77 -8.47 9.83
CA LYS A 213 -9.65 -9.91 10.04
C LYS A 213 -10.75 -10.63 9.26
N GLU A 214 -10.37 -11.73 8.61
CA GLU A 214 -11.34 -12.64 7.98
C GLU A 214 -11.98 -13.54 9.05
N GLU A 215 -13.31 -13.57 9.08
CA GLU A 215 -14.09 -14.52 9.88
C GLU A 215 -14.26 -15.87 9.17
N GLU A 216 -14.80 -16.87 9.88
CA GLU A 216 -14.98 -18.23 9.33
C GLU A 216 -15.96 -18.28 8.14
N ASP A 217 -16.86 -17.31 8.01
CA ASP A 217 -17.77 -17.14 6.88
C ASP A 217 -17.09 -16.51 5.65
N GLY A 218 -15.81 -16.14 5.77
CA GLY A 218 -15.04 -15.45 4.74
C GLY A 218 -15.39 -13.97 4.61
N GLN A 219 -16.19 -13.40 5.51
CA GLN A 219 -16.41 -11.96 5.56
C GLN A 219 -15.27 -11.29 6.32
N TRP A 220 -15.00 -10.04 5.95
CA TRP A 220 -13.97 -9.24 6.58
C TRP A 220 -14.61 -8.25 7.53
N LYS A 221 -14.15 -8.28 8.79
CA LYS A 221 -14.58 -7.32 9.80
C LYS A 221 -13.41 -6.49 10.30
N GLU A 222 -13.73 -5.26 10.67
CA GLU A 222 -12.82 -4.37 11.36
C GLU A 222 -12.59 -4.92 12.77
N GLU A 223 -11.36 -5.33 13.06
CA GLU A 223 -10.96 -5.84 14.38
C GLU A 223 -10.62 -4.68 15.32
N GLN A 224 -9.90 -3.68 14.81
CA GLN A 224 -9.40 -2.58 15.62
C GLN A 224 -9.15 -1.31 14.83
N LYS A 225 -9.34 -0.17 15.50
CA LYS A 225 -8.95 1.17 15.03
C LYS A 225 -7.75 1.65 15.81
N LEU A 226 -6.74 2.13 15.10
CA LEU A 226 -5.52 2.70 15.63
C LEU A 226 -5.51 4.19 15.33
N GLU A 227 -5.65 5.00 16.39
CA GLU A 227 -5.77 6.45 16.30
C GLU A 227 -4.56 7.11 16.95
N ALA A 228 -3.73 7.78 16.14
CA ALA A 228 -2.59 8.56 16.63
C ALA A 228 -2.18 9.71 15.70
N HIS A 229 -2.49 9.59 14.40
CA HIS A 229 -2.22 10.62 13.41
C HIS A 229 -3.26 11.74 13.49
N SER A 230 -2.81 12.97 13.25
CA SER A 230 -3.68 14.15 13.22
C SER A 230 -4.15 14.52 11.82
N ASP A 231 -3.63 13.85 10.79
CA ASP A 231 -3.90 14.11 9.38
C ASP A 231 -3.79 12.80 8.58
N TRP A 232 -4.05 12.85 7.28
CA TRP A 232 -4.19 11.66 6.42
C TRP A 232 -3.04 10.69 6.56
N VAL A 233 -3.37 9.42 6.77
CA VAL A 233 -2.38 8.35 6.75
C VAL A 233 -1.97 8.10 5.31
N ARG A 234 -0.68 8.23 5.02
CA ARG A 234 -0.12 8.11 3.67
C ARG A 234 0.26 6.69 3.34
N ASP A 235 0.93 6.02 4.26
CA ASP A 235 1.38 4.65 4.07
C ASP A 235 1.37 3.86 5.39
N VAL A 236 1.14 2.56 5.27
CA VAL A 236 1.08 1.60 6.37
C VAL A 236 1.79 0.34 5.92
N ALA A 237 2.77 -0.11 6.70
CA ALA A 237 3.53 -1.31 6.41
C ALA A 237 3.56 -2.23 7.63
N TRP A 238 3.04 -3.45 7.46
CA TRP A 238 3.16 -4.50 8.46
C TRP A 238 4.56 -5.11 8.41
N ALA A 239 5.21 -5.24 9.57
CA ALA A 239 6.53 -5.83 9.66
C ALA A 239 6.46 -7.35 9.47
N PRO A 240 7.42 -7.97 8.77
CA PRO A 240 7.51 -9.42 8.71
C PRO A 240 7.82 -10.00 10.09
N SER A 241 7.04 -10.97 10.55
CA SER A 241 7.23 -11.62 11.86
C SER A 241 8.28 -12.73 11.74
N ILE A 242 9.56 -12.36 11.79
CA ILE A 242 10.68 -13.31 11.76
C ILE A 242 10.78 -14.01 13.13
N GLY A 243 9.87 -14.94 13.41
CA GLY A 243 9.92 -15.82 14.59
C GLY A 243 9.71 -15.14 15.95
N LEU A 244 9.35 -13.86 15.99
CA LEU A 244 8.99 -13.15 17.21
C LEU A 244 7.47 -13.17 17.41
N PRO A 245 6.97 -13.31 18.66
CA PRO A 245 5.54 -13.27 18.95
C PRO A 245 4.95 -11.86 18.88
N THR A 246 5.79 -10.83 18.75
CA THR A 246 5.36 -9.44 18.70
C THR A 246 5.04 -9.02 17.27
N SER A 247 3.83 -8.50 17.08
CA SER A 247 3.41 -7.95 15.80
C SER A 247 3.73 -6.46 15.76
N THR A 248 4.30 -5.98 14.65
CA THR A 248 4.72 -4.58 14.50
C THR A 248 4.18 -3.99 13.20
N ILE A 249 3.67 -2.76 13.26
CA ILE A 249 3.23 -1.98 12.10
C ILE A 249 3.95 -0.63 12.11
N ALA A 250 4.38 -0.16 10.95
CA ALA A 250 4.81 1.21 10.75
C ALA A 250 3.71 1.99 10.02
N SER A 251 3.51 3.24 10.40
CA SER A 251 2.62 4.15 9.69
C SER A 251 3.24 5.52 9.52
N CYS A 252 2.90 6.18 8.42
CA CYS A 252 3.27 7.57 8.19
C CYS A 252 2.09 8.39 7.70
N SER A 253 2.16 9.71 7.92
CA SER A 253 1.07 10.63 7.66
C SER A 253 1.55 11.96 7.12
N GLN A 254 0.59 12.69 6.55
CA GLN A 254 0.69 14.10 6.17
C GLN A 254 1.15 15.00 7.32
N ASP A 255 0.90 14.62 8.57
CA ASP A 255 1.34 15.35 9.77
C ASP A 255 2.86 15.35 10.01
N GLY A 256 3.62 14.66 9.14
CA GLY A 256 5.07 14.51 9.20
C GLY A 256 5.54 13.54 10.29
N ARG A 257 4.64 12.78 10.92
CA ARG A 257 4.97 11.83 11.98
C ARG A 257 5.04 10.42 11.42
N VAL A 258 5.96 9.64 11.99
CA VAL A 258 6.04 8.20 11.78
C VAL A 258 5.81 7.52 13.12
N PHE A 259 4.83 6.62 13.17
CA PHE A 259 4.55 5.79 14.33
C PHE A 259 4.95 4.34 14.09
N ILE A 260 5.43 3.71 15.15
CA ILE A 260 5.60 2.26 15.22
C ILE A 260 4.59 1.75 16.23
N TRP A 261 3.72 0.86 15.77
CA TRP A 261 2.70 0.21 16.57
C TRP A 261 3.21 -1.17 16.93
N THR A 262 3.31 -1.46 18.23
CA THR A 262 3.68 -2.79 18.71
C THR A 262 2.50 -3.42 19.41
N CYS A 263 2.26 -4.69 19.09
CA CYS A 263 1.34 -5.56 19.80
C CYS A 263 2.13 -6.62 20.55
N ASP A 264 2.18 -6.45 21.87
CA ASP A 264 2.95 -7.30 22.78
C ASP A 264 2.09 -8.41 23.43
N ASP A 265 0.79 -8.44 23.15
CA ASP A 265 -0.16 -9.37 23.75
C ASP A 265 -0.43 -10.57 22.82
N ALA A 266 -0.43 -11.77 23.39
CA ALA A 266 -0.81 -13.01 22.72
C ALA A 266 -2.26 -12.98 22.21
N SER A 267 -3.11 -12.10 22.76
CA SER A 267 -4.46 -11.86 22.26
C SER A 267 -4.51 -11.05 20.95
N GLY A 268 -3.45 -10.30 20.62
CA GLY A 268 -3.37 -9.48 19.41
C GLY A 268 -4.18 -8.17 19.43
N ASN A 269 -4.79 -7.81 20.57
CA ASN A 269 -5.78 -6.72 20.64
C ASN A 269 -5.26 -5.41 21.27
N ALA A 270 -4.10 -5.44 21.92
CA ALA A 270 -3.51 -4.26 22.54
C ALA A 270 -2.37 -3.72 21.67
N TRP A 271 -2.64 -2.64 20.93
CA TRP A 271 -1.64 -1.96 20.11
C TRP A 271 -1.22 -0.66 20.77
N SER A 272 0.09 -0.48 20.94
CA SER A 272 0.67 0.72 21.53
C SER A 272 1.42 1.54 20.48
N PRO A 273 1.04 2.81 20.24
CA PRO A 273 1.77 3.69 19.33
C PRO A 273 3.03 4.24 20.01
N LYS A 274 4.16 4.16 19.31
CA LYS A 274 5.41 4.82 19.67
C LYS A 274 5.81 5.78 18.56
N LEU A 275 5.95 7.06 18.89
CA LEU A 275 6.46 8.06 17.94
C LEU A 275 7.93 7.75 17.63
N LEU A 276 8.22 7.46 16.37
CA LEU A 276 9.59 7.22 15.89
C LEU A 276 10.31 8.54 15.67
N HIS A 277 9.71 9.40 14.84
CA HIS A 277 10.25 10.70 14.49
C HIS A 277 9.16 11.63 13.98
N LYS A 278 9.40 12.93 14.10
CA LYS A 278 8.60 13.98 13.49
C LYS A 278 9.48 14.75 12.51
N PHE A 279 9.12 14.68 11.24
CA PHE A 279 9.71 15.44 10.15
C PHE A 279 9.05 16.82 10.07
N ASN A 280 9.75 17.76 9.42
CA ASN A 280 9.21 19.09 9.15
C ASN A 280 8.32 19.13 7.90
N ASP A 281 8.31 18.03 7.15
CA ASP A 281 7.57 17.86 5.91
C ASP A 281 6.85 16.51 5.93
N VAL A 282 5.98 16.31 4.95
CA VAL A 282 5.17 15.12 4.75
C VAL A 282 6.04 13.89 4.60
N VAL A 283 5.59 12.77 5.16
CA VAL A 283 6.16 11.45 4.94
C VAL A 283 5.25 10.68 4.01
N TRP A 284 5.80 10.15 2.92
CA TRP A 284 5.04 9.56 1.82
C TRP A 284 4.98 8.04 1.89
N HIS A 285 6.12 7.38 2.12
CA HIS A 285 6.18 5.92 2.18
C HIS A 285 7.02 5.40 3.33
N VAL A 286 6.62 4.24 3.84
CA VAL A 286 7.33 3.46 4.86
C VAL A 286 7.46 2.01 4.40
N SER A 287 8.66 1.44 4.54
CA SER A 287 8.89 0.05 4.11
C SER A 287 9.83 -0.68 5.06
N TRP A 288 9.45 -1.90 5.42
CA TRP A 288 10.26 -2.77 6.26
C TRP A 288 11.26 -3.56 5.44
N SER A 289 12.47 -3.70 5.98
CA SER A 289 13.40 -4.72 5.51
C SER A 289 12.92 -6.12 5.92
N ILE A 290 13.13 -7.09 5.03
CA ILE A 290 12.71 -8.49 5.23
C ILE A 290 13.63 -9.29 6.16
N THR A 291 14.89 -8.87 6.32
CA THR A 291 15.90 -9.62 7.10
C THR A 291 16.38 -8.87 8.32
N ALA A 292 16.26 -7.54 8.31
CA ALA A 292 16.64 -6.69 9.40
C ALA A 292 15.40 -5.94 9.90
N ASN A 293 15.33 -5.69 11.20
CA ASN A 293 14.34 -4.78 11.78
C ASN A 293 14.73 -3.33 11.44
N ILE A 294 14.77 -3.02 10.15
CA ILE A 294 15.10 -1.71 9.59
C ILE A 294 13.88 -1.19 8.88
N LEU A 295 13.54 0.05 9.20
CA LEU A 295 12.50 0.79 8.52
C LEU A 295 13.13 1.86 7.62
N ALA A 296 12.78 1.82 6.34
CA ALA A 296 13.04 2.92 5.43
C ALA A 296 11.85 3.88 5.46
N VAL A 297 12.17 5.17 5.56
CA VAL A 297 11.18 6.25 5.56
C VAL A 297 11.55 7.23 4.46
N SER A 298 10.58 7.55 3.61
CA SER A 298 10.70 8.57 2.56
C SER A 298 9.79 9.76 2.86
N GLY A 299 10.33 10.98 2.78
CA GLY A 299 9.59 12.21 3.03
C GLY A 299 9.95 13.33 2.06
N GLY A 300 9.34 14.50 2.23
CA GLY A 300 9.48 15.65 1.33
C GLY A 300 10.84 16.35 1.35
N ASP A 301 11.75 16.03 2.27
CA ASP A 301 13.04 16.72 2.44
C ASP A 301 14.14 16.29 1.44
N ASN A 302 13.78 15.63 0.35
CA ASN A 302 14.70 15.04 -0.65
C ASN A 302 15.73 14.06 -0.07
N LYS A 303 15.51 13.57 1.15
CA LYS A 303 16.38 12.63 1.84
C LYS A 303 15.58 11.41 2.25
N TRP A 304 16.16 10.24 2.06
CA TRP A 304 15.66 9.02 2.67
C TRP A 304 16.44 8.80 3.97
N LYS A 305 15.75 8.32 5.01
CA LYS A 305 16.38 8.02 6.30
C LYS A 305 16.10 6.56 6.66
N GLU A 306 17.15 5.87 7.06
CA GLU A 306 17.06 4.53 7.64
C GLU A 306 16.99 4.63 9.16
N TRP A 307 16.10 3.82 9.73
CA TRP A 307 15.98 3.66 11.16
C TRP A 307 16.19 2.19 11.51
N LEU A 308 17.19 1.93 12.35
CA LEU A 308 17.35 0.61 12.94
C LEU A 308 16.45 0.52 14.18
N THR A 309 15.45 -0.35 14.16
CA THR A 309 14.64 -0.64 15.35
C THR A 309 15.23 -1.87 16.03
N ASP A 310 16.19 -1.65 16.93
CA ASP A 310 16.62 -2.73 17.83
C ASP A 310 15.50 -2.96 18.87
N THR A 311 15.19 -4.22 19.15
CA THR A 311 14.08 -4.65 20.04
C THR A 311 14.24 -4.17 21.48
N LYS A 312 15.36 -3.51 21.80
CA LYS A 312 15.56 -2.69 23.00
C LYS A 312 15.88 -1.25 22.63
N THR A 313 14.82 -0.45 22.44
CA THR A 313 14.77 1.01 22.69
C THR A 313 15.84 1.92 22.08
N ARG A 314 16.68 1.46 21.16
CA ARG A 314 17.72 2.29 20.53
C ARG A 314 17.47 2.46 19.05
N ILE A 315 16.73 3.51 18.72
CA ILE A 315 16.52 3.99 17.36
C ILE A 315 17.77 4.79 16.97
N THR A 316 18.53 4.32 15.99
CA THR A 316 19.65 5.09 15.43
C THR A 316 19.30 5.54 14.01
N SER A 317 19.29 6.85 13.79
CA SER A 317 19.15 7.43 12.45
C SER A 317 20.53 7.53 11.81
N LYS A 318 20.75 6.88 10.66
CA LYS A 318 21.87 7.22 9.77
C LYS A 318 21.31 8.05 8.63
N GLY A 319 21.35 9.38 8.78
CA GLY A 319 21.07 10.27 7.66
C GLY A 319 22.28 10.27 6.73
N ARG A 320 22.24 9.48 5.65
CA ARG A 320 23.27 9.55 4.61
C ARG A 320 22.77 10.44 3.46
N PRO A 321 23.62 11.35 2.95
CA PRO A 321 23.39 11.94 1.63
C PRO A 321 23.40 10.83 0.58
N TRP A 322 22.68 11.04 -0.52
CA TRP A 322 22.70 10.12 -1.66
C TRP A 322 24.11 10.04 -2.26
N ASP A 323 24.69 8.83 -2.24
CA ASP A 323 25.99 8.53 -2.84
C ASP A 323 25.76 7.54 -4.01
N PRO A 324 25.99 7.97 -5.27
CA PRO A 324 25.81 7.13 -6.45
C PRO A 324 26.77 5.94 -6.54
N GLU A 325 27.84 5.86 -5.73
CA GLU A 325 28.82 4.77 -5.75
C GLU A 325 28.49 3.60 -4.79
N LEU A 326 27.57 3.78 -3.83
CA LEU A 326 27.21 2.75 -2.82
C LEU A 326 26.13 1.75 -3.28
N LYS A 327 26.08 1.46 -4.58
CA LYS A 327 25.07 0.62 -5.27
C LYS A 327 24.95 -0.84 -4.80
N GLN A 328 25.79 -1.33 -3.89
CA GLN A 328 25.95 -2.77 -3.65
C GLN A 328 25.44 -3.31 -2.31
N GLN A 329 24.88 -2.49 -1.40
CA GLN A 329 24.41 -3.00 -0.11
C GLN A 329 22.96 -2.64 0.29
N VAL A 330 22.24 -1.80 -0.46
CA VAL A 330 20.85 -1.39 -0.10
C VAL A 330 20.00 -1.14 -1.37
N THR A 331 19.88 -2.13 -2.24
CA THR A 331 19.46 -1.88 -3.65
C THR A 331 18.01 -2.27 -3.98
N ALA A 332 17.10 -2.37 -3.01
CA ALA A 332 15.65 -2.51 -3.31
C ALA A 332 14.87 -1.31 -2.78
N VAL A 333 14.99 -1.10 -1.47
CA VAL A 333 14.14 -0.18 -0.71
C VAL A 333 14.48 1.29 -1.02
N ALA A 334 15.75 1.59 -1.31
CA ALA A 334 16.18 2.95 -1.64
C ALA A 334 15.80 3.38 -3.06
N GLU A 335 15.83 2.47 -4.05
CA GLU A 335 15.49 2.81 -5.44
C GLU A 335 13.99 3.06 -5.64
N THR A 336 13.14 2.29 -4.94
CA THR A 336 11.69 2.52 -4.82
C THR A 336 11.38 3.93 -4.31
N CYS A 337 12.06 4.36 -3.23
CA CYS A 337 11.82 5.66 -2.60
C CYS A 337 12.36 6.85 -3.44
N MET A 338 13.41 6.66 -4.24
CA MET A 338 14.09 7.76 -4.95
C MET A 338 13.53 8.04 -6.35
N ASN A 339 13.01 7.03 -7.06
CA ASN A 339 12.41 7.25 -8.37
C ASN A 339 11.06 7.98 -8.28
N GLY A 340 10.34 7.87 -7.17
CA GLY A 340 9.20 8.74 -6.85
C GLY A 340 9.60 10.22 -6.68
N MET A 341 10.81 10.48 -6.19
CA MET A 341 11.27 11.80 -5.76
C MET A 341 11.79 12.70 -6.90
N ASN A 342 12.50 12.15 -7.89
CA ASN A 342 13.13 12.97 -8.94
C ASN A 342 12.17 13.54 -10.00
N LEU A 343 10.96 12.97 -10.15
CA LEU A 343 10.08 13.29 -11.28
C LEU A 343 8.93 14.25 -10.91
N GLU A 344 8.46 14.33 -9.67
CA GLU A 344 7.42 15.30 -9.27
C GLU A 344 7.94 16.74 -9.10
N LEU A 345 9.22 16.93 -8.79
CA LEU A 345 9.86 18.26 -8.81
C LEU A 345 9.88 18.87 -10.22
N SER A 346 9.84 18.04 -11.26
CA SER A 346 9.69 18.52 -12.64
C SER A 346 8.29 19.10 -12.88
N HIS A 347 7.26 18.57 -12.19
CA HIS A 347 5.89 19.07 -12.25
C HIS A 347 5.71 20.39 -11.48
N VAL A 348 6.32 20.54 -10.30
CA VAL A 348 6.29 21.81 -9.53
C VAL A 348 7.04 22.94 -10.27
N LYS A 349 8.11 22.61 -11.01
CA LYS A 349 8.84 23.59 -11.84
C LYS A 349 8.15 23.95 -13.16
N GLN A 350 7.32 23.06 -13.73
CA GLN A 350 6.56 23.39 -14.95
C GLN A 350 5.36 24.31 -14.68
N HIS A 351 4.80 24.33 -13.46
CA HIS A 351 3.68 25.20 -13.08
C HIS A 351 4.08 26.54 -12.47
N SER A 352 5.37 26.85 -12.34
CA SER A 352 5.89 28.11 -11.76
C SER A 352 6.57 29.02 -12.78
N LYS A 353 6.11 29.03 -14.04
CA LYS A 353 6.40 30.15 -14.94
C LYS A 353 5.34 31.25 -14.73
N PRO A 354 5.72 32.43 -14.19
CA PRO A 354 4.78 33.54 -14.12
C PRO A 354 4.48 34.04 -15.54
N VAL A 355 3.20 34.31 -15.81
CA VAL A 355 2.77 35.17 -16.91
C VAL A 355 3.07 36.62 -16.55
#